data_AF-A0A022S4B0-F1
#
_entry.id   AF-A0A022S4B0-F1
#
_cell.length_a   1.000
_cell.length_b   1.000
_cell.length_c   1.000
_cell.angle_alpha   90.00
_cell.angle_beta   90.00
_cell.angle_gamma   90.00
#
_symmetry.space_group_name_H-M   'P 1'
#
loop_
_entity.id
_entity.type
_entity.pdbx_description
1 polymer ?
#
loop_
_entity_poly.entity_id
_entity_poly.type
_entity_poly.pdbx_seq_one_letter_code
_entity_poly.pdbx_strand_id
1 'polypeptide(L)'
;FRVRTGPHDRFRREGNDMHTTVKITLVQALVGFEKTITHLDEHLVDISAKGITKPKEVRKFKGEGMPLHFSNKKGDLFVLFEVIFPTSLTEDQKTKIKEILV
;
A
#
# COMPACT_ATOMS: atom_id res chain seq x y z
N PHE A 1 27.48 22.55 -0.36
CA PHE A 1 27.03 21.29 -1.00
C PHE A 1 25.50 21.27 -1.03
N ARG A 2 24.87 20.82 -2.14
CA ARG A 2 23.41 20.68 -2.24
C ARG A 2 23.04 19.20 -2.28
N VAL A 3 22.41 18.72 -1.22
CA VAL A 3 21.89 17.33 -1.15
C VAL A 3 20.69 17.20 -2.08
N ARG A 4 20.62 16.11 -2.84
CA ARG A 4 19.49 15.76 -3.70
C ARG A 4 19.01 14.36 -3.34
N THR A 5 17.70 14.15 -3.38
CA THR A 5 17.11 12.82 -3.19
C THR A 5 17.18 12.06 -4.52
N GLY A 6 17.79 10.88 -4.49
CA GLY A 6 17.81 9.95 -5.62
C GLY A 6 16.50 9.14 -5.71
N PRO A 7 16.21 8.57 -6.89
CA PRO A 7 15.10 7.61 -7.03
C PRO A 7 15.37 6.36 -6.17
N HIS A 8 14.29 5.74 -5.68
CA HIS A 8 14.33 4.48 -4.94
C HIS A 8 13.21 3.57 -5.43
N ASP A 9 13.49 2.27 -5.57
CA ASP A 9 12.59 1.33 -6.25
C ASP A 9 11.23 1.17 -5.56
N ARG A 10 11.21 1.27 -4.22
CA ARG A 10 10.00 1.06 -3.42
C ARG A 10 9.33 2.34 -2.92
N PHE A 11 10.07 3.44 -2.82
CA PHE A 11 9.63 4.59 -2.05
C PHE A 11 9.90 5.89 -2.78
N ARG A 12 8.94 6.80 -2.74
CA ARG A 12 9.09 8.18 -3.19
C ARG A 12 8.96 9.10 -1.98
N ARG A 13 9.97 9.94 -1.75
CA ARG A 13 9.92 10.97 -0.70
C ARG A 13 9.21 12.21 -1.21
N GLU A 14 8.30 12.76 -0.40
CA GLU A 14 7.63 14.03 -0.64
C GLU A 14 7.67 14.87 0.64
N GLY A 15 8.56 15.86 0.69
CA GLY A 15 8.83 16.58 1.94
C GLY A 15 9.40 15.66 3.03
N ASN A 16 8.66 15.47 4.11
CA ASN A 16 9.01 14.51 5.18
C ASN A 16 8.19 13.21 5.10
N ASP A 17 7.25 13.13 4.17
CA ASP A 17 6.40 11.96 4.01
C ASP A 17 6.99 11.00 2.98
N MET A 18 6.58 9.75 3.08
CA MET A 18 6.96 8.69 2.17
C MET A 18 5.74 8.15 1.45
N HIS A 19 5.92 7.76 0.19
CA HIS A 19 4.88 7.15 -0.62
C HIS A 19 5.38 5.83 -1.19
N THR A 20 4.51 4.82 -1.18
CA THR A 20 4.78 3.53 -1.83
C THR A 20 3.51 2.99 -2.48
N THR A 21 3.67 2.11 -3.45
CA THR A 21 2.55 1.41 -4.10
C THR A 21 2.63 -0.06 -3.76
N VAL A 22 1.54 -0.61 -3.22
CA VAL A 22 1.43 -2.02 -2.88
C VAL A 22 0.37 -2.65 -3.76
N LYS A 23 0.78 -3.70 -4.47
CA LYS A 23 -0.14 -4.52 -5.25
C LYS A 23 -0.82 -5.56 -4.36
N ILE A 24 -2.13 -5.67 -4.51
CA ILE A 24 -2.99 -6.68 -3.88
C ILE A 24 -3.87 -7.34 -4.94
N THR A 25 -4.24 -8.60 -4.78
CA THR A 25 -5.15 -9.27 -5.71
C THR A 25 -6.59 -8.79 -5.51
N LEU A 26 -7.46 -8.98 -6.52
CA LEU A 26 -8.88 -8.70 -6.37
C LEU A 26 -9.51 -9.42 -5.17
N VAL A 27 -9.13 -10.68 -4.92
CA VAL A 27 -9.62 -11.43 -3.75
C VAL A 27 -9.18 -10.74 -2.47
N GLN A 28 -7.90 -10.41 -2.32
CA GLN A 28 -7.38 -9.67 -1.16
C GLN A 28 -8.08 -8.33 -0.95
N ALA A 29 -8.39 -7.63 -2.03
CA ALA A 29 -9.11 -6.37 -1.99
C ALA A 29 -10.56 -6.53 -1.49
N LEU A 30 -11.22 -7.65 -1.76
CA LEU A 30 -12.61 -7.91 -1.37
C LEU A 30 -12.73 -8.46 0.06
N VAL A 31 -11.87 -9.40 0.45
CA VAL A 31 -12.02 -10.15 1.71
C VAL A 31 -11.01 -9.76 2.80
N GLY A 32 -10.08 -8.87 2.48
CA GLY A 32 -8.96 -8.51 3.34
C GLY A 32 -7.70 -9.32 3.06
N PHE A 33 -6.61 -8.91 3.69
CA PHE A 33 -5.28 -9.48 3.54
C PHE A 33 -4.42 -9.19 4.76
N GLU A 34 -3.45 -10.08 5.00
CA GLU A 34 -2.34 -9.84 5.92
C GLU A 34 -1.08 -9.57 5.11
N LYS A 35 -0.43 -8.43 5.35
CA LYS A 35 0.77 -8.04 4.61
C LYS A 35 1.60 -7.05 5.40
N THR A 36 2.92 -7.25 5.38
CA THR A 36 3.91 -6.32 5.90
C THR A 36 4.79 -5.80 4.78
N ILE A 37 5.37 -4.61 4.96
CA ILE A 37 6.39 -4.06 4.07
C ILE A 37 7.65 -3.72 4.88
N THR A 38 8.81 -3.93 4.26
CA THR A 38 10.10 -3.56 4.84
C THR A 38 10.38 -2.08 4.57
N HIS A 39 10.55 -1.31 5.65
CA HIS A 39 10.90 0.11 5.60
C HIS A 39 12.37 0.32 5.17
N LEU A 40 12.82 1.57 5.10
CA LEU A 40 14.19 1.96 4.74
C LEU A 40 15.23 1.59 5.82
N ASP A 41 14.82 1.54 7.09
CA ASP A 41 15.61 1.11 8.25
C ASP A 41 15.34 -0.35 8.63
N GLU A 42 14.84 -1.15 7.67
CA GLU A 42 14.62 -2.59 7.75
C GLU A 42 13.51 -3.08 8.71
N HIS A 43 12.90 -2.19 9.49
CA HIS A 43 11.75 -2.58 10.31
C HIS A 43 10.52 -2.90 9.44
N LEU A 44 9.59 -3.67 10.01
CA LEU A 44 8.37 -4.10 9.33
C LEU A 44 7.19 -3.20 9.68
N VAL A 45 6.51 -2.68 8.66
CA VAL A 45 5.24 -1.96 8.80
C VAL A 45 4.11 -2.89 8.42
N ASP A 46 3.17 -3.11 9.35
CA ASP A 46 1.94 -3.86 9.09
C ASP A 46 0.95 -2.98 8.30
N ILE A 47 0.58 -3.45 7.12
CA ILE A 47 -0.37 -2.77 6.21
C ILE A 47 -1.65 -3.58 5.98
N SER A 48 -1.91 -4.55 6.86
CA SER A 48 -3.02 -5.49 6.75
C SER A 48 -4.38 -4.81 6.79
N ALA A 49 -5.37 -5.47 6.16
CA ALA A 49 -6.74 -4.98 6.04
C ALA A 49 -7.71 -6.14 6.29
N LYS A 50 -8.73 -5.93 7.12
CA LYS A 50 -9.81 -6.92 7.32
C LYS A 50 -11.04 -6.69 6.45
N GLY A 51 -11.15 -5.51 5.84
CA GLY A 51 -12.31 -5.10 5.05
C GLY A 51 -11.97 -4.85 3.59
N ILE A 52 -12.96 -4.35 2.85
CA ILE A 52 -12.81 -3.99 1.45
C ILE A 52 -11.76 -2.89 1.30
N THR A 53 -10.81 -3.10 0.40
CA THR A 53 -9.82 -2.11 -0.02
C THR A 53 -10.11 -1.69 -1.45
N LYS A 54 -10.41 -0.41 -1.66
CA LYS A 54 -10.82 0.10 -2.97
C LYS A 54 -9.62 0.23 -3.92
N PRO A 55 -9.82 0.09 -5.23
CA PRO A 55 -8.78 0.42 -6.21
C PRO A 55 -8.30 1.85 -6.02
N LYS A 56 -6.97 2.04 -5.99
CA LYS A 56 -6.30 3.33 -5.77
C LYS A 56 -6.59 3.97 -4.41
N GLU A 57 -7.07 3.20 -3.43
CA GLU A 57 -7.18 3.66 -2.05
C GLU A 57 -5.79 3.99 -1.52
N VAL A 58 -5.68 5.12 -0.82
CA VAL A 58 -4.46 5.52 -0.12
C VAL A 58 -4.70 5.44 1.38
N ARG A 59 -3.86 4.68 2.08
CA ARG A 59 -3.87 4.65 3.55
C ARG A 59 -2.63 5.30 4.12
N LYS A 60 -2.83 5.94 5.27
CA LYS A 60 -1.78 6.65 6.00
C LYS A 60 -1.34 5.82 7.20
N PHE A 61 -0.03 5.57 7.28
CA PHE A 61 0.64 4.92 8.39
C PHE A 61 1.45 5.97 9.13
N LYS A 62 0.96 6.33 10.33
CA LYS A 62 1.43 7.50 11.06
C LYS A 62 2.84 7.27 11.61
N GLY A 63 3.74 8.23 11.43
CA GLY A 63 5.11 8.17 11.96
C GLY A 63 6.07 7.31 11.13
N GLU A 64 5.62 6.79 9.99
CA GLU A 64 6.41 5.96 9.08
C GLU A 64 7.05 6.77 7.92
N GLY A 65 7.12 8.09 8.04
CA GLY A 65 7.83 8.95 7.09
C GLY A 65 9.31 9.15 7.45
N MET A 66 9.92 10.17 6.82
CA MET A 66 11.28 10.59 7.11
C MET A 66 11.37 11.39 8.42
N PRO A 67 12.52 11.35 9.12
CA PRO A 67 12.76 12.21 10.28
C PRO A 67 12.65 13.70 9.94
N LEU A 68 12.00 14.46 10.81
CA LEU A 68 11.95 15.92 10.72
C LEU A 68 13.27 16.51 11.24
N HIS A 69 13.75 17.55 10.59
CA HIS A 69 14.95 18.25 11.03
C HIS A 69 14.74 18.87 12.43
N PHE A 70 15.71 18.70 13.33
CA PHE A 70 15.66 19.18 14.72
C PHE A 70 14.44 18.71 15.53
N SER A 71 13.90 17.53 15.22
CA SER A 71 12.75 16.98 15.94
C SER A 71 12.87 15.46 16.06
N ASN A 72 12.32 14.89 17.14
CA ASN A 72 12.17 13.45 17.30
C ASN A 72 10.93 12.90 16.57
N LYS A 73 10.25 13.73 15.78
CA LYS A 73 9.08 13.33 14.99
C LYS A 73 9.50 12.86 13.60
N LYS A 74 8.72 11.93 13.04
CA LYS A 74 8.77 11.51 11.64
C LYS A 74 7.53 12.01 10.91
N GLY A 75 7.60 12.11 9.58
CA GLY A 75 6.41 12.25 8.74
C GLY A 75 5.56 10.98 8.74
N ASP A 76 4.66 10.88 7.78
CA ASP A 76 3.77 9.72 7.61
C ASP A 76 4.13 8.94 6.32
N LEU A 77 3.77 7.64 6.28
CA LEU A 77 3.84 6.82 5.07
C LEU A 77 2.45 6.72 4.45
N PHE A 78 2.38 6.95 3.15
CA PHE A 78 1.17 6.80 2.34
C PHE A 78 1.33 5.59 1.41
N VAL A 79 0.49 4.58 1.61
CA VAL A 79 0.45 3.37 0.79
C VAL A 79 -0.71 3.46 -0.17
N LEU A 80 -0.40 3.51 -1.47
CA LEU A 80 -1.37 3.36 -2.55
C LEU A 80 -1.61 1.87 -2.84
N PHE A 81 -2.86 1.43 -2.79
CA PHE A 81 -3.22 0.06 -3.13
C PHE A 81 -3.63 -0.07 -4.60
N GLU A 82 -2.85 -0.84 -5.36
CA GLU A 82 -3.15 -1.21 -6.74
C GLU A 82 -3.76 -2.61 -6.77
N VAL A 83 -5.02 -2.71 -7.23
CA VAL A 83 -5.73 -3.99 -7.30
C VAL A 83 -5.44 -4.68 -8.63
N ILE A 84 -4.84 -5.86 -8.55
CA ILE A 84 -4.59 -6.74 -9.69
C ILE A 84 -5.83 -7.60 -9.93
N PHE A 85 -6.48 -7.38 -11.07
CA PHE A 85 -7.58 -8.22 -11.55
C PHE A 85 -7.04 -9.51 -12.19
N PRO A 86 -7.77 -10.63 -12.08
CA PRO A 86 -7.44 -11.82 -12.86
C PRO A 86 -7.58 -11.52 -14.36
N THR A 87 -6.74 -12.12 -15.19
CA THR A 87 -6.77 -11.93 -16.65
C THR A 87 -7.99 -12.55 -17.32
N SER A 88 -8.56 -13.58 -16.71
CA SER A 88 -9.73 -14.31 -17.20
C SER A 88 -10.44 -15.04 -16.06
N LEU A 89 -11.73 -15.33 -16.25
CA LEU A 89 -12.54 -16.17 -15.37
C LEU A 89 -13.32 -17.18 -16.22
N THR A 90 -13.50 -18.40 -15.72
CA THR A 90 -14.39 -19.38 -16.36
C THR A 90 -15.85 -18.96 -16.21
N GLU A 91 -16.75 -19.51 -17.04
CA GLU A 91 -18.18 -19.22 -16.91
C GLU A 91 -18.72 -19.62 -15.53
N ASP A 92 -18.31 -20.76 -15.00
CA ASP A 92 -18.67 -21.19 -13.63
C ASP A 92 -18.23 -20.18 -12.56
N GLN A 93 -17.02 -19.62 -12.68
CA GLN A 93 -16.52 -18.60 -11.76
C GLN A 93 -17.33 -17.31 -11.88
N LYS A 94 -17.65 -16.88 -13.10
CA LYS A 94 -18.48 -15.69 -13.34
C LYS A 94 -19.88 -15.86 -12.74
N THR A 95 -20.50 -17.03 -12.90
CA THR A 95 -21.82 -17.33 -12.32
C THR A 95 -21.79 -17.23 -10.80
N LYS A 96 -20.83 -17.90 -10.14
CA LYS A 96 -20.67 -17.84 -8.68
C LYS A 96 -20.44 -16.41 -8.16
N ILE A 97 -19.63 -15.62 -8.88
CA ILE A 97 -19.37 -14.23 -8.50
C ILE A 97 -20.65 -13.37 -8.63
N LYS A 98 -21.44 -13.57 -9.69
CA LYS A 98 -22.73 -12.86 -9.86
C LYS A 98 -23.69 -13.19 -8.73
N GLU A 99 -23.77 -14.44 -8.28
CA GLU A 99 -24.65 -14.84 -7.17
C GLU A 99 -24.28 -14.20 -5.82
N ILE A 100 -22.98 -13.91 -5.60
CA ILE A 100 -22.49 -13.39 -4.32
C ILE A 100 -22.49 -11.84 -4.29
N LEU A 101 -22.17 -11.19 -5.42
CA LEU A 101 -21.95 -9.75 -5.49
C LEU A 101 -23.16 -8.95 -5.99
N VAL A 102 -24.26 -9.61 -6.34
CA VAL A 102 -25.51 -9.00 -6.81
C VAL A 102 -26.61 -9.16 -5.78
#